data_AF-A0A6J7EV60-F1
#
_entry.id   AF-A0A6J7EV60-F1
#
_cell.length_a   1.000
_cell.length_b   1.000
_cell.length_c   1.000
_cell.angle_alpha   90.00
_cell.angle_beta   90.00
_cell.angle_gamma   90.00
#
_symmetry.space_group_name_H-M   'P 1'
#
loop_
_entity.id
_entity.type
_entity.pdbx_description
1 polymer ?
#
loop_
_entity_poly.entity_id
_entity_poly.type
_entity_poly.pdbx_seq_one_letter_code
_entity_poly.pdbx_strand_id
1 'polypeptide(L)'
;MKHLLRNSVATAVVALIMLVGGVTPALATVPTGPAQPTATILSPNLSIGQKVNVYGQNWPKGTISVQVCGNLAINGTTDCDVTGTRSFGVGSSQKFEGRIVVGAPPSPCPCVILVGSQFQAQTVLIPVTIKDHPVLAGAPTADPNSGLTTITLTADVTRGDWWRDAIGVSPERLVTVTITNTGGSPTGAGVLDISVGKSSPATGFAASIPFKSIDTEDSITLQARFAVDSFAFGTYNITTRVTTPAAGAEFTQQTSTFPGWLLFIVLSLVLIADLFWVRHVRKRKRLNELAELTELAQAEAAQWALENPTADLPDAPVLVPVVEGSAPAFAPPPPATATAISDESRYRSDEVTAVADYLVSVGVSSDVVEAVRNGSHRTLDVRSGDGVDGDGVDGDAHEPSDDDPTD
;
A
#
# COMPACT_ATOMS: atom_id res chain seq x y z
N MET A 1 -14.52 -8.62 -54.00
CA MET A 1 -15.03 -8.25 -52.65
C MET A 1 -14.22 -8.84 -51.50
N LYS A 2 -14.10 -10.18 -51.31
CA LYS A 2 -13.49 -10.81 -50.10
C LYS A 2 -12.05 -10.36 -49.71
N HIS A 3 -11.31 -9.66 -50.55
CA HIS A 3 -9.97 -9.12 -50.23
C HIS A 3 -9.99 -7.76 -49.51
N LEU A 4 -11.06 -6.96 -49.63
CA LEU A 4 -11.12 -5.62 -49.02
C LEU A 4 -11.26 -5.68 -47.49
N LEU A 5 -11.96 -6.67 -46.96
CA LEU A 5 -12.21 -6.85 -45.52
C LEU A 5 -11.00 -7.33 -44.71
N ARG A 6 -9.95 -7.85 -45.37
CA ARG A 6 -8.75 -8.38 -44.67
C ARG A 6 -7.73 -7.31 -44.29
N ASN A 7 -7.78 -6.13 -44.90
CA ASN A 7 -6.80 -5.07 -44.64
C ASN A 7 -7.27 -4.11 -43.53
N SER A 8 -8.58 -3.99 -43.29
CA SER A 8 -9.16 -3.09 -42.27
C SER A 8 -8.79 -3.46 -40.83
N VAL A 9 -8.58 -4.75 -40.54
CA VAL A 9 -8.21 -5.21 -39.19
C VAL A 9 -6.75 -4.83 -38.86
N ALA A 10 -5.86 -4.88 -39.85
CA ALA A 10 -4.44 -4.56 -39.65
C ALA A 10 -4.20 -3.07 -39.36
N THR A 11 -4.95 -2.16 -39.99
CA THR A 11 -4.83 -0.71 -39.74
C THR A 11 -5.41 -0.29 -38.39
N ALA A 12 -6.45 -0.97 -37.89
CA ALA A 12 -7.04 -0.67 -36.58
C ALA A 12 -6.06 -0.90 -35.42
N VAL A 13 -5.27 -1.98 -35.47
CA VAL A 13 -4.31 -2.33 -34.40
C VAL A 13 -3.15 -1.32 -34.31
N VAL A 14 -2.62 -0.87 -35.44
CA VAL A 14 -1.52 0.12 -35.47
C VAL A 14 -1.97 1.48 -34.92
N ALA A 15 -3.21 1.90 -35.22
CA ALA A 15 -3.78 3.15 -34.70
C ALA A 15 -3.95 3.11 -33.16
N LEU A 16 -4.30 1.96 -32.58
CA LEU A 16 -4.48 1.82 -31.13
C LEU A 16 -3.14 1.90 -30.37
N ILE A 17 -2.08 1.28 -30.92
CA ILE A 17 -0.74 1.29 -30.30
C ILE A 17 -0.15 2.71 -30.23
N MET A 18 -0.36 3.52 -31.28
CA MET A 18 0.06 4.93 -31.31
C MET A 18 -0.58 5.80 -30.22
N LEU A 19 -1.76 5.42 -29.69
CA LEU A 19 -2.48 6.21 -28.69
C LEU A 19 -2.01 5.96 -27.24
N VAL A 20 -1.17 4.94 -27.00
CA VAL A 20 -0.75 4.52 -25.65
C VAL A 20 0.66 5.01 -25.29
N GLY A 21 1.50 5.35 -26.28
CA GLY A 21 2.89 5.78 -26.07
C GLY A 21 3.11 7.17 -25.45
N GLY A 22 2.04 7.88 -25.05
CA GLY A 22 2.06 9.29 -24.67
C GLY A 22 2.31 9.61 -23.19
N VAL A 23 2.77 8.66 -22.37
CA VAL A 23 2.97 8.88 -20.92
C VAL A 23 4.44 9.15 -20.62
N THR A 24 4.86 10.41 -20.77
CA THR A 24 6.15 10.85 -20.25
C THR A 24 6.16 10.74 -18.72
N PRO A 25 7.21 10.19 -18.10
CA PRO A 25 7.34 10.22 -16.64
C PRO A 25 7.59 11.67 -16.21
N ALA A 26 6.54 12.35 -15.76
CA ALA A 26 6.67 13.65 -15.13
C ALA A 26 7.53 13.48 -13.87
N LEU A 27 8.73 14.06 -13.89
CA LEU A 27 9.59 14.15 -12.71
C LEU A 27 8.81 14.89 -11.62
N ALA A 28 8.35 14.14 -10.62
CA ALA A 28 7.63 14.70 -9.49
C ALA A 28 8.59 15.58 -8.70
N THR A 29 8.56 16.89 -8.98
CA THR A 29 9.11 17.90 -8.09
C THR A 29 8.46 17.69 -6.73
N VAL A 30 9.23 17.25 -5.74
CA VAL A 30 8.76 17.08 -4.36
C VAL A 30 8.14 18.43 -3.95
N PRO A 31 6.83 18.50 -3.70
CA PRO A 31 6.22 19.77 -3.32
C PRO A 31 6.78 20.14 -1.96
N THR A 32 7.45 21.29 -1.87
CA THR A 32 7.83 21.88 -0.59
C THR A 32 6.55 21.97 0.25
N GLY A 33 6.52 21.26 1.38
CA GLY A 33 5.32 21.12 2.19
C GLY A 33 4.72 22.48 2.57
N PRO A 34 3.40 22.57 2.81
CA PRO A 34 2.80 23.81 3.29
C PRO A 34 3.55 24.26 4.55
N ALA A 35 4.03 25.50 4.53
CA ALA A 35 4.84 26.05 5.62
C ALA A 35 4.07 25.91 6.95
N GLN A 36 4.73 25.41 7.99
CA GLN A 36 4.05 25.09 9.24
C GLN A 36 3.43 26.34 9.89
N PRO A 37 2.27 26.19 10.56
CA PRO A 37 1.63 27.27 11.30
C PRO A 37 2.55 27.74 12.43
N THR A 38 2.61 29.05 12.63
CA THR A 38 3.41 29.68 13.69
C THR A 38 2.58 30.70 14.43
N ALA A 39 2.80 30.85 15.74
CA ALA A 39 2.14 31.87 16.55
C ALA A 39 3.11 32.47 17.58
N THR A 40 3.01 33.78 17.83
CA THR A 40 3.90 34.54 18.71
C THR A 40 3.17 35.63 19.49
N ILE A 41 3.81 36.11 20.56
CA ILE A 41 3.36 37.21 21.43
C ILE A 41 4.53 38.17 21.69
N LEU A 42 4.23 39.42 22.07
CA LEU A 42 5.26 40.45 22.32
C LEU A 42 5.94 40.34 23.70
N SER A 43 5.35 39.64 24.67
CA SER A 43 5.93 39.37 25.98
C SER A 43 5.34 38.07 26.56
N PRO A 44 6.17 37.12 27.03
CA PRO A 44 5.70 35.91 27.71
C PRO A 44 5.38 36.12 29.20
N ASN A 45 5.78 37.26 29.78
CA ASN A 45 5.47 37.60 31.17
C ASN A 45 4.12 38.33 31.23
N LEU A 46 3.13 37.69 31.84
CA LEU A 46 1.72 38.06 31.81
C LEU A 46 1.13 38.16 33.23
N SER A 47 0.02 38.87 33.37
CA SER A 47 -0.79 38.94 34.60
C SER A 47 -2.25 38.62 34.29
N ILE A 48 -2.99 38.08 35.26
CA ILE A 48 -4.43 37.81 35.12
C ILE A 48 -5.16 39.14 34.83
N GLY A 49 -6.09 39.14 33.88
CA GLY A 49 -6.79 40.32 33.35
C GLY A 49 -6.02 41.12 32.29
N GLN A 50 -4.74 40.81 32.03
CA GLN A 50 -3.95 41.50 31.00
C GLN A 50 -4.49 41.20 29.60
N LYS A 51 -4.46 42.22 28.73
CA LYS A 51 -4.76 42.07 27.30
C LYS A 51 -3.48 41.80 26.52
N VAL A 52 -3.49 40.73 25.71
CA VAL A 52 -2.32 40.26 24.95
C VAL A 52 -2.70 40.18 23.47
N ASN A 53 -1.86 40.76 22.62
CA ASN A 53 -1.94 40.53 21.17
C ASN A 53 -1.18 39.23 20.83
N VAL A 54 -1.84 38.33 20.10
CA VAL A 54 -1.29 37.10 19.55
C VAL A 54 -1.27 37.22 18.03
N TYR A 55 -0.11 36.95 17.44
CA TYR A 55 0.15 37.02 16.00
C TYR A 55 0.34 35.60 15.47
N GLY A 56 -0.12 35.31 14.25
CA GLY A 56 0.16 34.03 13.62
C GLY A 56 0.28 34.07 12.11
N GLN A 57 1.06 33.14 11.56
CA GLN A 57 1.37 33.02 10.13
C GLN A 57 1.32 31.57 9.66
N ASN A 58 1.06 31.37 8.37
CA ASN A 58 0.85 30.08 7.69
C ASN A 58 -0.34 29.26 8.25
N TRP A 59 -1.35 29.93 8.81
CA TRP A 59 -2.54 29.24 9.32
C TRP A 59 -3.53 28.92 8.18
N PRO A 60 -4.23 27.77 8.25
CA PRO A 60 -5.26 27.41 7.29
C PRO A 60 -6.45 28.35 7.38
N LYS A 61 -7.09 28.60 6.22
CA LYS A 61 -8.29 29.45 6.14
C LYS A 61 -9.44 28.83 6.94
N GLY A 62 -10.12 29.64 7.74
CA GLY A 62 -11.21 29.18 8.61
C GLY A 62 -11.19 29.87 9.97
N THR A 63 -11.68 29.18 11.00
CA THR A 63 -11.69 29.68 12.38
C THR A 63 -10.64 28.94 13.20
N ILE A 64 -9.87 29.70 13.98
CA ILE A 64 -8.98 29.20 15.03
C ILE A 64 -9.52 29.58 16.41
N SER A 65 -9.20 28.80 17.44
CA SER A 65 -9.31 29.18 18.85
C SER A 65 -7.95 29.60 19.42
N VAL A 66 -7.98 30.49 20.40
CA VAL A 66 -6.83 30.91 21.22
C VAL A 66 -7.27 30.94 22.68
N GLN A 67 -6.56 30.24 23.55
CA GLN A 67 -6.89 30.09 24.97
C GLN A 67 -5.65 29.93 25.84
N VAL A 68 -5.77 30.22 27.14
CA VAL A 68 -4.69 30.07 28.13
C VAL A 68 -4.88 28.75 28.87
N CYS A 69 -3.82 27.99 29.05
CA CYS A 69 -3.85 26.70 29.76
C CYS A 69 -2.70 26.59 30.77
N GLY A 70 -2.94 25.88 31.86
CA GLY A 70 -1.88 25.37 32.75
C GLY A 70 -1.35 24.04 32.24
N ASN A 71 -0.44 23.41 32.99
CA ASN A 71 0.03 22.05 32.76
C ASN A 71 0.36 21.71 31.28
N LEU A 72 0.96 22.65 30.54
CA LEU A 72 1.23 22.57 29.09
C LEU A 72 0.02 22.23 28.19
N ALA A 73 -1.23 22.36 28.69
CA ALA A 73 -2.46 21.85 28.07
C ALA A 73 -2.53 20.31 27.92
N ILE A 74 -1.79 19.55 28.74
CA ILE A 74 -1.63 18.09 28.60
C ILE A 74 -2.98 17.34 28.67
N ASN A 75 -3.88 17.74 29.55
CA ASN A 75 -5.22 17.16 29.70
C ASN A 75 -6.25 17.82 28.76
N GLY A 76 -5.78 18.49 27.70
CA GLY A 76 -6.60 19.20 26.73
C GLY A 76 -7.40 20.35 27.36
N THR A 77 -8.68 20.44 27.04
CA THR A 77 -9.56 21.53 27.49
C THR A 77 -9.74 21.60 29.01
N THR A 78 -9.46 20.52 29.75
CA THR A 78 -9.58 20.52 31.23
C THR A 78 -8.48 21.30 31.93
N ASP A 79 -7.32 21.52 31.27
CA ASP A 79 -6.24 22.37 31.77
C ASP A 79 -6.39 23.86 31.36
N CYS A 80 -7.43 24.20 30.60
CA CYS A 80 -7.56 25.49 29.90
C CYS A 80 -8.69 26.38 30.43
N ASP A 81 -8.47 27.70 30.41
CA ASP A 81 -9.52 28.69 30.61
C ASP A 81 -10.44 28.79 29.37
N VAL A 82 -11.45 27.93 29.37
CA VAL A 82 -12.54 27.91 28.37
C VAL A 82 -13.40 29.18 28.37
N THR A 83 -13.33 30.02 29.41
CA THR A 83 -14.09 31.29 29.51
C THR A 83 -13.32 32.46 28.86
N GLY A 84 -11.99 32.42 28.95
CA GLY A 84 -11.06 33.31 28.26
C GLY A 84 -10.87 32.98 26.78
N THR A 85 -11.17 31.76 26.33
CA THR A 85 -11.06 31.33 24.93
C THR A 85 -11.69 32.35 23.96
N ARG A 86 -10.93 32.78 22.95
CA ARG A 86 -11.43 33.60 21.84
C ARG A 86 -11.22 32.89 20.52
N SER A 87 -12.09 33.16 19.55
CA SER A 87 -11.97 32.65 18.19
C SER A 87 -11.62 33.77 17.22
N PHE A 88 -10.75 33.49 16.25
CA PHE A 88 -10.33 34.45 15.21
C PHE A 88 -10.47 33.82 13.82
N GLY A 89 -10.77 34.65 12.82
CA GLY A 89 -10.88 34.22 11.42
C GLY A 89 -9.55 34.38 10.69
N VAL A 90 -9.09 33.31 10.04
CA VAL A 90 -7.89 33.31 9.20
C VAL A 90 -8.28 33.54 7.75
N GLY A 91 -7.84 34.67 7.19
CA GLY A 91 -8.16 35.10 5.83
C GLY A 91 -7.34 34.41 4.73
N SER A 92 -7.51 34.87 3.49
CA SER A 92 -6.73 34.41 2.33
C SER A 92 -5.21 34.60 2.47
N SER A 93 -4.79 35.49 3.36
CA SER A 93 -3.39 35.79 3.71
C SER A 93 -2.70 34.71 4.54
N GLN A 94 -3.44 33.72 5.09
CA GLN A 94 -2.92 32.72 6.04
C GLN A 94 -2.29 33.33 7.32
N LYS A 95 -2.75 34.54 7.71
CA LYS A 95 -2.31 35.23 8.92
C LYS A 95 -3.50 35.61 9.79
N PHE A 96 -3.24 35.74 11.09
CA PHE A 96 -4.16 36.36 12.04
C PHE A 96 -3.42 37.32 12.98
N GLU A 97 -4.15 38.32 13.46
CA GLU A 97 -3.83 39.07 14.67
C GLU A 97 -5.08 39.02 15.55
N GLY A 98 -4.92 38.61 16.80
CA GLY A 98 -6.00 38.45 17.75
C GLY A 98 -5.64 39.07 19.10
N ARG A 99 -6.63 39.52 19.86
CA ARG A 99 -6.43 40.02 21.23
C ARG A 99 -7.21 39.18 22.22
N ILE A 100 -6.49 38.52 23.12
CA ILE A 100 -7.07 37.77 24.24
C ILE A 100 -6.98 38.55 25.55
N VAL A 101 -7.75 38.11 26.54
CA VAL A 101 -7.58 38.48 27.95
C VAL A 101 -7.02 37.25 28.65
N VAL A 102 -5.99 37.42 29.46
CA VAL A 102 -5.37 36.33 30.23
C VAL A 102 -6.26 36.02 31.44
N GLY A 103 -6.99 34.91 31.41
CA GLY A 103 -7.63 34.36 32.61
C GLY A 103 -6.67 33.51 33.44
N ALA A 104 -7.17 32.99 34.57
CA ALA A 104 -6.48 31.97 35.34
C ALA A 104 -6.89 30.58 34.79
N PRO A 105 -5.97 29.74 34.29
CA PRO A 105 -6.30 28.37 33.96
C PRO A 105 -6.67 27.55 35.22
N PRO A 106 -7.49 26.50 35.09
CA PRO A 106 -7.86 25.63 36.23
C PRO A 106 -6.66 24.83 36.77
N SER A 107 -5.71 24.47 35.91
CA SER A 107 -4.50 23.71 36.28
C SER A 107 -3.31 24.64 36.56
N PRO A 108 -2.39 24.27 37.47
CA PRO A 108 -1.19 25.06 37.76
C PRO A 108 -0.27 25.19 36.54
N CYS A 109 0.57 26.23 36.51
CA CYS A 109 1.63 26.38 35.50
C CYS A 109 2.67 25.25 35.64
N PRO A 110 3.44 24.87 34.60
CA PRO A 110 3.84 25.64 33.42
C PRO A 110 2.66 25.99 32.51
N CYS A 111 2.53 27.28 32.20
CA CYS A 111 1.39 27.82 31.46
C CYS A 111 1.74 28.08 30.00
N VAL A 112 0.74 27.93 29.12
CA VAL A 112 0.85 28.07 27.67
C VAL A 112 -0.34 28.84 27.11
N ILE A 113 -0.14 29.57 26.01
CA ILE A 113 -1.23 29.96 25.12
C ILE A 113 -1.35 28.87 24.05
N LEU A 114 -2.49 28.18 24.06
CA LEU A 114 -2.88 27.19 23.06
C LEU A 114 -3.58 27.91 21.91
N VAL A 115 -3.02 27.80 20.69
CA VAL A 115 -3.65 28.21 19.43
C VAL A 115 -3.99 26.94 18.64
N GLY A 116 -5.25 26.76 18.23
CA GLY A 116 -5.69 25.57 17.50
C GLY A 116 -6.66 25.88 16.36
N SER A 117 -6.61 25.12 15.27
CA SER A 117 -7.61 25.21 14.20
C SER A 117 -8.85 24.37 14.53
N GLN A 118 -10.05 24.91 14.23
CA GLN A 118 -11.31 24.19 14.46
C GLN A 118 -11.62 23.14 13.37
N PHE A 119 -10.90 23.18 12.24
CA PHE A 119 -11.22 22.39 11.04
C PHE A 119 -10.06 21.49 10.54
N GLN A 120 -8.88 21.57 11.16
CA GLN A 120 -7.68 20.81 10.81
C GLN A 120 -6.91 20.51 12.10
N ALA A 121 -6.19 19.39 12.19
CA ALA A 121 -5.43 19.04 13.40
C ALA A 121 -4.08 19.79 13.45
N GLN A 122 -4.16 21.11 13.59
CA GLN A 122 -3.02 22.02 13.69
C GLN A 122 -3.10 22.84 14.98
N THR A 123 -2.03 22.76 15.77
CA THR A 123 -1.92 23.32 17.11
C THR A 123 -0.55 23.94 17.31
N VAL A 124 -0.48 25.08 17.99
CA VAL A 124 0.76 25.74 18.42
C VAL A 124 0.63 26.12 19.90
N LEU A 125 1.64 25.78 20.70
CA LEU A 125 1.79 26.20 22.09
C LEU A 125 2.79 27.35 22.19
N ILE A 126 2.46 28.39 22.95
CA ILE A 126 3.38 29.50 23.27
C ILE A 126 3.60 29.52 24.79
N PRO A 127 4.81 29.29 25.31
CA PRO A 127 5.06 29.28 26.76
C PRO A 127 4.90 30.67 27.38
N VAL A 128 4.24 30.75 28.54
CA VAL A 128 3.96 32.00 29.26
C VAL A 128 4.08 31.86 30.78
N THR A 129 4.60 32.91 31.41
CA THR A 129 4.67 33.05 32.87
C THR A 129 3.50 33.92 33.33
N ILE A 130 2.54 33.36 34.05
CA ILE A 130 1.43 34.11 34.65
C ILE A 130 1.83 34.50 36.08
N LYS A 131 1.90 35.81 36.34
CA LYS A 131 2.24 36.35 37.66
C LYS A 131 1.21 35.93 38.72
N ASP A 132 1.72 35.57 39.90
CA ASP A 132 0.96 35.18 41.10
C ASP A 132 0.06 33.93 40.92
N HIS A 133 0.26 33.16 39.85
CA HIS A 133 -0.42 31.89 39.61
C HIS A 133 0.33 30.70 40.26
N PRO A 134 -0.37 29.68 40.80
CA PRO A 134 0.27 28.44 41.22
C PRO A 134 1.12 27.80 40.13
N VAL A 135 2.33 27.36 40.51
CA VAL A 135 3.26 26.60 39.67
C VAL A 135 3.43 25.20 40.26
N LEU A 136 3.32 24.17 39.44
CA LEU A 136 3.47 22.78 39.83
C LEU A 136 4.94 22.46 40.10
N ALA A 137 5.27 22.13 41.35
CA ALA A 137 6.64 21.83 41.75
C ALA A 137 7.16 20.56 41.04
N GLY A 138 8.33 20.66 40.41
CA GLY A 138 8.93 19.56 39.65
C GLY A 138 8.34 19.32 38.25
N ALA A 139 7.41 20.16 37.78
CA ALA A 139 6.89 20.07 36.41
C ALA A 139 7.97 20.39 35.36
N PRO A 140 7.84 19.85 34.12
CA PRO A 140 8.75 20.19 33.02
C PRO A 140 8.78 21.71 32.78
N THR A 141 9.97 22.30 32.83
CA THR A 141 10.14 23.72 32.46
C THR A 141 9.91 23.89 30.98
N ALA A 142 8.87 24.64 30.61
CA ALA A 142 8.67 25.12 29.25
C ALA A 142 9.71 26.22 28.93
N ASP A 143 10.94 25.79 28.66
CA ASP A 143 12.00 26.68 28.19
C ASP A 143 11.58 27.29 26.84
N PRO A 144 11.60 28.63 26.69
CA PRO A 144 11.14 29.30 25.48
C PRO A 144 11.99 29.01 24.22
N ASN A 145 13.13 28.32 24.36
CA ASN A 145 13.92 27.78 23.24
C ASN A 145 13.99 26.24 23.19
N SER A 146 13.37 25.52 24.14
CA SER A 146 13.23 24.06 24.04
C SER A 146 12.22 23.80 22.94
N GLY A 147 12.76 23.49 21.76
CA GLY A 147 12.08 23.69 20.49
C GLY A 147 10.71 23.04 20.44
N LEU A 148 9.75 23.76 19.84
CA LEU A 148 8.37 23.29 19.64
C LEU A 148 8.37 21.81 19.24
N THR A 149 7.57 20.98 19.91
CA THR A 149 7.39 19.55 19.61
C THR A 149 6.93 19.36 18.17
N THR A 150 7.89 19.28 17.25
CA THR A 150 7.64 19.37 15.82
C THR A 150 7.59 17.96 15.27
N ILE A 151 6.37 17.41 15.23
CA ILE A 151 6.14 16.05 14.76
C ILE A 151 6.19 16.04 13.23
N THR A 152 7.24 15.45 12.69
CA THR A 152 7.33 15.16 11.24
C THR A 152 6.75 13.77 11.01
N LEU A 153 5.72 13.69 10.16
CA LEU A 153 5.13 12.44 9.70
C LEU A 153 5.65 12.10 8.30
N THR A 154 6.22 10.90 8.16
CA THR A 154 6.42 10.25 6.86
C THR A 154 5.51 9.02 6.81
N ALA A 155 4.68 8.90 5.78
CA ALA A 155 3.97 7.67 5.48
C ALA A 155 4.51 7.06 4.18
N ASP A 156 4.82 5.77 4.20
CA ASP A 156 4.99 4.94 3.01
C ASP A 156 3.82 3.95 2.89
N VAL A 157 3.42 3.64 1.66
CA VAL A 157 2.34 2.69 1.37
C VAL A 157 2.91 1.56 0.53
N THR A 158 3.44 0.56 1.21
CA THR A 158 3.92 -0.66 0.58
C THR A 158 2.72 -1.41 0.01
N ARG A 159 2.63 -1.46 -1.33
CA ARG A 159 1.68 -2.32 -2.03
C ARG A 159 2.01 -3.78 -1.75
N GLY A 160 0.98 -4.58 -1.46
CA GLY A 160 1.09 -6.03 -1.36
C GLY A 160 1.28 -6.70 -2.72
N ASP A 161 0.86 -7.96 -2.81
CA ASP A 161 0.92 -8.79 -4.01
C ASP A 161 0.60 -8.02 -5.31
N TRP A 162 1.63 -7.80 -6.15
CA TRP A 162 1.48 -7.08 -7.42
C TRP A 162 0.50 -7.76 -8.39
N TRP A 163 0.11 -9.02 -8.14
CA TRP A 163 -0.85 -9.81 -8.90
C TRP A 163 -2.30 -9.74 -8.35
N ARG A 164 -2.55 -9.09 -7.20
CA ARG A 164 -3.92 -8.82 -6.68
C ARG A 164 -4.52 -7.50 -7.16
N ASP A 165 -3.74 -6.42 -7.24
CA ASP A 165 -4.09 -5.05 -7.71
C ASP A 165 -4.61 -4.94 -9.18
N ALA A 166 -4.64 -6.06 -9.91
CA ALA A 166 -4.29 -6.28 -11.40
C ALA A 166 -5.65 -7.05 -11.75
N ILE A 167 -6.03 -8.09 -10.98
CA ILE A 167 -7.34 -8.76 -11.01
C ILE A 167 -8.41 -8.02 -10.17
N GLY A 168 -8.02 -7.05 -9.35
CA GLY A 168 -8.91 -6.25 -8.52
C GLY A 168 -9.43 -6.94 -7.26
N VAL A 169 -8.80 -8.02 -6.80
CA VAL A 169 -9.21 -8.77 -5.60
C VAL A 169 -8.60 -8.12 -4.36
N SER A 170 -9.46 -7.59 -3.48
CA SER A 170 -9.17 -6.97 -2.16
C SER A 170 -7.68 -6.92 -1.76
N PRO A 171 -6.89 -5.97 -2.27
CA PRO A 171 -5.47 -5.90 -1.96
C PRO A 171 -5.27 -5.33 -0.55
N GLU A 172 -4.77 -6.17 0.35
CA GLU A 172 -4.14 -5.71 1.60
C GLU A 172 -2.97 -4.80 1.28
N ARG A 173 -2.85 -3.70 2.01
CA ARG A 173 -1.76 -2.73 1.91
C ARG A 173 -1.25 -2.39 3.30
N LEU A 174 0.06 -2.21 3.39
CA LEU A 174 0.74 -1.84 4.62
C LEU A 174 1.05 -0.34 4.56
N VAL A 175 0.51 0.44 5.50
CA VAL A 175 1.01 1.80 5.76
C VAL A 175 2.09 1.69 6.81
N THR A 176 3.29 2.15 6.47
CA THR A 176 4.40 2.34 7.40
C THR A 176 4.45 3.83 7.73
N VAL A 177 4.13 4.20 8.97
CA VAL A 177 4.14 5.59 9.45
C VAL A 177 5.32 5.79 10.38
N THR A 178 6.30 6.58 9.95
CA THR A 178 7.39 7.05 10.79
C THR A 178 7.00 8.40 11.38
N ILE A 179 6.99 8.47 12.71
CA ILE A 179 6.73 9.67 13.51
C ILE A 179 8.07 10.10 14.11
N THR A 180 8.62 11.22 13.65
CA THR A 180 9.89 11.77 14.15
C THR A 180 9.62 13.03 14.97
N ASN A 181 10.13 13.09 16.20
CA ASN A 181 10.06 14.27 17.04
C ASN A 181 11.24 15.21 16.76
N THR A 182 11.07 16.14 15.83
CA THR A 182 12.07 17.18 15.51
C THR A 182 12.00 18.39 16.46
N GLY A 183 11.28 18.29 17.57
CA GLY A 183 11.27 19.29 18.64
C GLY A 183 12.24 18.99 19.78
N GLY A 184 12.62 20.02 20.52
CA GLY A 184 13.54 19.95 21.66
C GLY A 184 12.91 19.47 22.97
N SER A 185 11.74 18.83 22.93
CA SER A 185 11.06 18.28 24.10
C SER A 185 10.26 17.03 23.74
N PRO A 186 10.18 16.02 24.63
CA PRO A 186 9.43 14.79 24.39
C PRO A 186 7.95 15.02 24.07
N THR A 187 7.40 14.17 23.20
CA THR A 187 6.02 14.28 22.68
C THR A 187 4.91 13.97 23.70
N GLY A 188 5.22 13.26 24.78
CA GLY A 188 4.23 12.61 25.63
C GLY A 188 3.59 11.37 24.96
N ALA A 189 2.88 10.55 25.73
CA ALA A 189 2.12 9.44 25.15
C ALA A 189 0.97 9.98 24.27
N GLY A 190 0.69 9.34 23.15
CA GLY A 190 -0.25 9.84 22.14
C GLY A 190 -0.92 8.74 21.33
N VAL A 191 -1.71 9.15 20.33
CA VAL A 191 -2.45 8.26 19.44
C VAL A 191 -2.19 8.64 17.98
N LEU A 192 -1.89 7.64 17.16
CA LEU A 192 -1.83 7.74 15.70
C LEU A 192 -3.15 7.20 15.13
N ASP A 193 -3.99 8.09 14.62
CA ASP A 193 -5.18 7.74 13.85
C ASP A 193 -4.85 7.65 12.36
N ILE A 194 -5.36 6.64 11.69
CA ILE A 194 -5.17 6.39 10.26
C ILE A 194 -6.54 6.25 9.61
N SER A 195 -6.84 7.17 8.70
CA SER A 195 -8.07 7.19 7.90
C SER A 195 -7.76 6.98 6.43
N VAL A 196 -8.59 6.20 5.73
CA VAL A 196 -8.45 5.87 4.31
C VAL A 196 -9.80 6.09 3.61
N GLY A 197 -9.81 6.74 2.45
CA GLY A 197 -11.05 6.99 1.72
C GLY A 197 -10.87 7.75 0.41
N LYS A 198 -11.98 7.94 -0.31
CA LYS A 198 -11.99 8.71 -1.58
C LYS A 198 -12.10 10.23 -1.38
N SER A 199 -12.54 10.69 -0.20
CA SER A 199 -12.52 12.09 0.22
C SER A 199 -11.09 12.55 0.55
N SER A 200 -10.86 13.87 0.50
CA SER A 200 -9.68 14.51 1.09
C SER A 200 -10.14 15.63 2.03
N PRO A 201 -9.84 15.59 3.35
CA PRO A 201 -9.19 14.47 4.06
C PRO A 201 -9.99 13.17 4.00
N ALA A 202 -9.33 12.05 4.26
CA ALA A 202 -9.96 10.73 4.31
C ALA A 202 -10.89 10.59 5.53
N THR A 203 -12.09 10.04 5.34
CA THR A 203 -13.11 9.90 6.41
C THR A 203 -13.45 8.46 6.79
N GLY A 204 -12.94 7.45 6.07
CA GLY A 204 -13.10 6.06 6.46
C GLY A 204 -12.05 5.70 7.52
N PHE A 205 -12.46 5.14 8.66
CA PHE A 205 -11.54 4.69 9.69
C PHE A 205 -10.80 3.42 9.24
N ALA A 206 -9.48 3.35 9.45
CA ALA A 206 -8.68 2.15 9.16
C ALA A 206 -7.99 1.60 10.41
N ALA A 207 -7.32 2.46 11.20
CA ALA A 207 -6.66 2.06 12.44
C ALA A 207 -6.53 3.24 13.42
N SER A 208 -6.38 2.92 14.70
CA SER A 208 -5.92 3.86 15.74
C SER A 208 -4.91 3.12 16.60
N ILE A 209 -3.70 3.68 16.75
CA ILE A 209 -2.55 3.03 17.39
C ILE A 209 -2.03 3.94 18.51
N PRO A 210 -2.15 3.56 19.80
CA PRO A 210 -1.53 4.29 20.89
C PRO A 210 -0.01 4.09 20.90
N PHE A 211 0.74 5.13 21.27
CA PHE A 211 2.20 5.07 21.40
C PHE A 211 2.70 5.80 22.64
N LYS A 212 3.82 5.32 23.20
CA LYS A 212 4.51 5.94 24.34
C LYS A 212 5.27 7.19 23.87
N SER A 213 5.59 8.11 24.79
CA SER A 213 6.44 9.27 24.55
C SER A 213 7.66 8.97 23.68
N ILE A 214 7.76 9.68 22.56
CA ILE A 214 8.95 9.78 21.71
C ILE A 214 9.81 10.93 22.26
N ASP A 215 11.08 10.66 22.52
CA ASP A 215 12.03 11.65 23.06
C ASP A 215 12.48 12.66 21.99
N THR A 216 13.31 13.62 22.38
CA THR A 216 13.88 14.64 21.48
C THR A 216 14.76 14.00 20.39
N GLU A 217 14.55 14.40 19.12
CA GLU A 217 15.21 13.87 17.91
C GLU A 217 14.99 12.38 17.59
N ASP A 218 14.23 11.64 18.42
CA ASP A 218 13.91 10.23 18.21
C ASP A 218 12.76 10.01 17.22
N SER A 219 12.64 8.78 16.69
CA SER A 219 11.58 8.39 15.77
C SER A 219 11.04 6.97 16.00
N ILE A 220 9.73 6.85 16.13
CA ILE A 220 9.04 5.56 16.16
C ILE A 220 8.43 5.26 14.78
N THR A 221 8.50 4.00 14.35
CA THR A 221 7.83 3.53 13.14
C THR A 221 6.71 2.57 13.50
N LEU A 222 5.48 2.93 13.13
CA LEU A 222 4.26 2.17 13.39
C LEU A 222 3.72 1.62 12.05
N GLN A 223 3.16 0.43 12.08
CA GLN A 223 2.63 -0.24 10.87
C GLN A 223 1.15 -0.55 11.05
N ALA A 224 0.36 -0.25 10.02
CA ALA A 224 -1.06 -0.59 9.95
C ALA A 224 -1.38 -1.30 8.64
N ARG A 225 -2.20 -2.36 8.72
CA ARG A 225 -2.77 -3.03 7.55
C ARG A 225 -4.16 -2.51 7.29
N PHE A 226 -4.48 -2.25 6.04
CA PHE A 226 -5.84 -1.99 5.58
C PHE A 226 -6.11 -2.76 4.30
N ALA A 227 -7.36 -3.19 4.12
CA ALA A 227 -7.86 -3.65 2.83
C ALA A 227 -8.60 -2.49 2.14
N VAL A 228 -8.55 -2.45 0.81
CA VAL A 228 -9.54 -1.72 0.01
C VAL A 228 -10.48 -2.73 -0.64
N ASP A 229 -11.74 -2.34 -0.84
CA ASP A 229 -12.78 -3.23 -1.36
C ASP A 229 -12.37 -3.96 -2.66
N SER A 230 -12.89 -5.16 -2.87
CA SER A 230 -12.76 -5.81 -4.18
C SER A 230 -13.37 -4.93 -5.27
N PHE A 231 -12.65 -4.77 -6.37
CA PHE A 231 -12.94 -3.84 -7.47
C PHE A 231 -12.90 -2.35 -7.07
N ALA A 232 -12.05 -1.99 -6.10
CA ALA A 232 -11.71 -0.62 -5.70
C ALA A 232 -11.00 0.21 -6.78
N PHE A 233 -11.74 0.71 -7.79
CA PHE A 233 -11.19 1.64 -8.79
C PHE A 233 -10.98 3.06 -8.22
N GLY A 234 -9.85 3.69 -8.58
CA GLY A 234 -9.59 5.12 -8.42
C GLY A 234 -8.46 5.49 -7.46
N THR A 235 -8.37 6.78 -7.14
CA THR A 235 -7.45 7.33 -6.13
C THR A 235 -8.08 7.29 -4.74
N TYR A 236 -7.29 6.88 -3.76
CA TYR A 236 -7.62 6.91 -2.34
C TYR A 236 -6.64 7.84 -1.64
N ASN A 237 -7.16 8.71 -0.79
CA ASN A 237 -6.37 9.49 0.15
C ASN A 237 -6.19 8.66 1.43
N ILE A 238 -5.01 8.76 2.02
CA ILE A 238 -4.67 8.19 3.32
C ILE A 238 -4.28 9.38 4.19
N THR A 239 -5.12 9.71 5.18
CA THR A 239 -4.88 10.78 6.14
C THR A 239 -4.40 10.16 7.44
N THR A 240 -3.16 10.43 7.81
CA THR A 240 -2.58 10.05 9.10
C THR A 240 -2.59 11.28 10.02
N ARG A 241 -3.06 11.10 11.25
CA ARG A 241 -3.16 12.16 12.25
C ARG A 241 -2.54 11.67 13.54
N VAL A 242 -1.57 12.42 14.04
CA VAL A 242 -1.00 12.21 15.38
C VAL A 242 -1.59 13.24 16.32
N THR A 243 -2.14 12.75 17.43
CA THR A 243 -2.65 13.55 18.54
C THR A 243 -1.79 13.22 19.77
N THR A 244 -1.02 14.19 20.26
CA THR A 244 -0.34 14.10 21.56
C THR A 244 -0.69 15.29 22.45
N PRO A 245 -0.44 15.20 23.77
CA PRO A 245 -0.60 16.31 24.71
C PRO A 245 0.19 17.57 24.35
N ALA A 246 1.32 17.43 23.65
CA ALA A 246 2.23 18.53 23.31
C ALA A 246 2.08 19.04 21.86
N ALA A 247 1.63 18.21 20.93
CA ALA A 247 1.51 18.57 19.52
C ALA A 247 0.46 17.76 18.76
N GLY A 248 -0.08 18.37 17.70
CA GLY A 248 -0.93 17.73 16.70
C GLY A 248 -0.33 17.90 15.31
N ALA A 249 -0.30 16.83 14.52
CA ALA A 249 0.20 16.86 13.14
C ALA A 249 -0.62 15.94 12.23
N GLU A 250 -0.88 16.40 11.01
CA GLU A 250 -1.77 15.75 10.04
C GLU A 250 -1.12 15.71 8.67
N PHE A 251 -0.93 14.51 8.13
CA PHE A 251 -0.35 14.26 6.82
C PHE A 251 -1.38 13.56 5.93
N THR A 252 -1.39 13.84 4.63
CA THR A 252 -2.28 13.17 3.68
C THR A 252 -1.53 12.78 2.42
N GLN A 253 -1.52 11.49 2.13
CA GLN A 253 -0.89 10.88 0.97
C GLN A 253 -1.95 10.36 0.00
N GLN A 254 -1.60 10.18 -1.27
CA GLN A 254 -2.47 9.60 -2.28
C GLN A 254 -1.91 8.29 -2.82
N THR A 255 -2.78 7.29 -2.95
CA THR A 255 -2.47 6.02 -3.62
C THR A 255 -3.53 5.74 -4.69
N SER A 256 -3.12 5.26 -5.86
CA SER A 256 -4.01 5.03 -7.01
C SER A 256 -4.06 3.56 -7.37
N THR A 257 -5.27 3.06 -7.63
CA THR A 257 -5.54 1.66 -7.99
C THR A 257 -6.11 1.60 -9.39
N PHE A 258 -5.37 1.00 -10.32
CA PHE A 258 -5.75 0.92 -11.74
C PHE A 258 -5.46 -0.47 -12.32
N PRO A 259 -6.44 -1.40 -12.31
CA PRO A 259 -6.31 -2.75 -12.86
C PRO A 259 -6.42 -2.76 -14.40
N GLY A 260 -5.61 -1.93 -15.08
CA GLY A 260 -5.62 -1.79 -16.55
C GLY A 260 -5.21 -3.06 -17.30
N TRP A 261 -4.65 -4.04 -16.57
CA TRP A 261 -4.14 -5.31 -17.08
C TRP A 261 -5.23 -6.34 -17.39
N LEU A 262 -6.42 -6.24 -16.77
CA LEU A 262 -7.60 -6.99 -17.20
C LEU A 262 -7.94 -6.69 -18.67
N LEU A 263 -7.74 -5.43 -19.11
CA LEU A 263 -7.92 -5.02 -20.51
C LEU A 263 -6.89 -5.70 -21.44
N PHE A 264 -5.62 -5.77 -21.03
CA PHE A 264 -4.58 -6.50 -21.77
C PHE A 264 -4.83 -8.01 -21.85
N ILE A 265 -5.35 -8.63 -20.78
CA ILE A 265 -5.74 -10.05 -20.77
C ILE A 265 -6.92 -10.28 -21.74
N VAL A 266 -7.96 -9.44 -21.71
CA VAL A 266 -9.10 -9.53 -22.63
C VAL A 266 -8.67 -9.35 -24.08
N LEU A 267 -7.83 -8.36 -24.39
CA LEU A 267 -7.25 -8.18 -25.73
C LEU A 267 -6.45 -9.42 -26.19
N SER A 268 -5.66 -10.00 -25.29
CA SER A 268 -4.87 -11.20 -25.58
C SER A 268 -5.75 -12.41 -25.87
N LEU A 269 -6.82 -12.61 -25.10
CA LEU A 269 -7.79 -13.70 -25.32
C LEU A 269 -8.56 -13.53 -26.64
N VAL A 270 -8.95 -12.31 -27.00
CA VAL A 270 -9.57 -12.02 -28.32
C VAL A 270 -8.59 -12.34 -29.45
N LEU A 271 -7.34 -11.90 -29.36
CA LEU A 271 -6.31 -12.16 -30.37
C LEU A 271 -6.00 -13.67 -30.51
N ILE A 272 -5.96 -14.41 -29.40
CA ILE A 272 -5.84 -15.87 -29.40
C ILE A 272 -7.06 -16.52 -30.07
N ALA A 273 -8.28 -16.09 -29.74
CA ALA A 273 -9.50 -16.61 -30.35
C ALA A 273 -9.54 -16.38 -31.88
N ASP A 274 -9.14 -15.18 -32.35
CA ASP A 274 -9.00 -14.87 -33.78
C ASP A 274 -7.96 -15.77 -34.47
N LEU A 275 -6.80 -16.02 -33.83
CA LEU A 275 -5.78 -16.94 -34.37
C LEU A 275 -6.29 -18.39 -34.45
N PHE A 276 -7.07 -18.85 -33.47
CA PHE A 276 -7.72 -20.15 -33.50
C PHE A 276 -8.81 -20.22 -34.58
N TRP A 277 -9.64 -19.19 -34.72
CA TRP A 277 -10.66 -19.09 -35.76
C TRP A 277 -10.05 -19.12 -37.16
N VAL A 278 -9.00 -18.32 -37.40
CA VAL A 278 -8.26 -18.30 -38.67
C VAL A 278 -7.60 -19.66 -38.96
N ARG A 279 -7.02 -20.34 -37.95
CA ARG A 279 -6.50 -21.71 -38.10
C ARG A 279 -7.60 -22.71 -38.45
N HIS A 280 -8.74 -22.66 -37.77
CA HIS A 280 -9.89 -23.55 -38.00
C HIS A 280 -10.49 -23.37 -39.41
N VAL A 281 -10.69 -22.12 -39.85
CA VAL A 281 -11.17 -21.81 -41.22
C VAL A 281 -10.16 -22.27 -42.28
N ARG A 282 -8.85 -22.10 -42.06
CA ARG A 282 -7.81 -22.65 -42.95
C ARG A 282 -7.81 -24.18 -42.98
N LYS A 283 -8.02 -24.86 -41.84
CA LYS A 283 -8.12 -26.34 -41.78
C LYS A 283 -9.34 -26.83 -42.57
N ARG A 284 -10.51 -26.20 -42.40
CA ARG A 284 -11.72 -26.56 -43.18
C ARG A 284 -11.51 -26.41 -44.68
N LYS A 285 -10.89 -25.32 -45.14
CA LYS A 285 -10.56 -25.15 -46.57
C LYS A 285 -9.72 -26.31 -47.13
N ARG A 286 -8.64 -26.69 -46.45
CA ARG A 286 -7.80 -27.82 -46.88
C ARG A 286 -8.56 -29.16 -46.91
N LEU A 287 -9.51 -29.38 -46.00
CA LEU A 287 -10.34 -30.59 -46.01
C LEU A 287 -11.31 -30.59 -47.20
N ASN A 288 -11.90 -29.45 -47.55
CA ASN A 288 -12.72 -29.32 -48.76
C ASN A 288 -11.88 -29.50 -50.04
N GLU A 289 -10.70 -28.87 -50.10
CA GLU A 289 -9.75 -28.98 -51.23
C GLU A 289 -9.30 -30.45 -51.43
N LEU A 290 -9.08 -31.20 -50.34
CA LEU A 290 -8.79 -32.63 -50.41
C LEU A 290 -10.00 -33.48 -50.82
N ALA A 291 -11.20 -33.14 -50.36
CA ALA A 291 -12.43 -33.85 -50.75
C ALA A 291 -12.71 -33.71 -52.26
N GLU A 292 -12.61 -32.49 -52.79
CA GLU A 292 -12.76 -32.19 -54.23
C GLU A 292 -11.72 -32.95 -55.07
N LEU A 293 -10.46 -33.04 -54.61
CA LEU A 293 -9.43 -33.86 -55.26
C LEU A 293 -9.74 -35.36 -55.20
N THR A 294 -10.33 -35.88 -54.11
CA THR A 294 -10.75 -37.29 -54.06
C THR A 294 -11.97 -37.60 -54.94
N GLU A 295 -12.92 -36.68 -55.07
CA GLU A 295 -14.06 -36.82 -55.99
C GLU A 295 -13.59 -36.82 -57.45
N LEU A 296 -12.65 -35.93 -57.81
CA LEU A 296 -12.05 -35.90 -59.14
C LEU A 296 -11.26 -37.18 -59.45
N ALA A 297 -10.43 -37.66 -58.52
CA ALA A 297 -9.68 -38.91 -58.70
C ALA A 297 -10.59 -40.15 -58.82
N GLN A 298 -11.71 -40.18 -58.08
CA GLN A 298 -12.73 -41.23 -58.21
C GLN A 298 -13.47 -41.16 -59.55
N ALA A 299 -13.78 -39.95 -60.04
CA ALA A 299 -14.41 -39.76 -61.35
C ALA A 299 -13.48 -40.18 -62.51
N GLU A 300 -12.19 -39.83 -62.44
CA GLU A 300 -11.19 -40.23 -63.43
C GLU A 300 -11.00 -41.76 -63.45
N ALA A 301 -10.89 -42.40 -62.29
CA ALA A 301 -10.80 -43.86 -62.17
C ALA A 301 -12.06 -44.56 -62.71
N ALA A 302 -13.26 -44.02 -62.44
CA ALA A 302 -14.52 -44.55 -62.96
C ALA A 302 -14.63 -44.38 -64.49
N GLN A 303 -14.16 -43.26 -65.05
CA GLN A 303 -14.14 -43.06 -66.49
C GLN A 303 -13.15 -44.02 -67.19
N TRP A 304 -11.95 -44.18 -66.64
CA TRP A 304 -10.96 -45.14 -67.15
C TRP A 304 -11.49 -46.58 -67.19
N ALA A 305 -12.23 -46.99 -66.14
CA ALA A 305 -12.84 -48.31 -66.06
C ALA A 305 -13.97 -48.54 -67.09
N LEU A 306 -14.65 -47.47 -67.54
CA LEU A 306 -15.66 -47.54 -68.62
C LEU A 306 -15.04 -47.62 -70.01
N GLU A 307 -13.89 -46.97 -70.21
CA GLU A 307 -13.21 -46.92 -71.52
C GLU A 307 -12.35 -48.17 -71.79
N ASN A 308 -11.87 -48.86 -70.75
CA ASN A 308 -11.06 -50.08 -70.84
C ASN A 308 -11.75 -51.35 -70.28
N PRO A 309 -12.93 -51.77 -70.78
CA PRO A 309 -13.74 -52.86 -70.18
C PRO A 309 -13.13 -54.27 -70.30
N THR A 310 -12.02 -54.43 -71.02
CA THR A 310 -11.27 -55.70 -71.16
C THR A 310 -9.83 -55.60 -70.66
N ALA A 311 -9.48 -54.57 -69.90
CA ALA A 311 -8.29 -54.61 -69.07
C ALA A 311 -8.57 -55.54 -67.88
N ASP A 312 -7.86 -56.67 -67.79
CA ASP A 312 -7.80 -57.42 -66.53
C ASP A 312 -7.44 -56.44 -65.41
N LEU A 313 -8.24 -56.40 -64.34
CA LEU A 313 -7.97 -55.50 -63.23
C LEU A 313 -6.58 -55.87 -62.67
N PRO A 314 -5.58 -54.97 -62.67
CA PRO A 314 -4.35 -55.22 -61.95
C PRO A 314 -4.73 -55.38 -60.48
N ASP A 315 -4.41 -56.53 -59.87
CA ASP A 315 -4.85 -56.95 -58.53
C ASP A 315 -4.89 -55.75 -57.57
N ALA A 316 -6.11 -55.24 -57.33
CA ALA A 316 -6.27 -53.95 -56.71
C ALA A 316 -5.63 -54.01 -55.32
N PRO A 317 -4.56 -53.25 -55.05
CA PRO A 317 -3.79 -53.41 -53.83
C PRO A 317 -4.71 -53.13 -52.67
N VAL A 318 -5.10 -54.18 -51.94
CA VAL A 318 -6.14 -54.10 -50.92
C VAL A 318 -5.64 -53.11 -49.88
N LEU A 319 -6.23 -51.92 -49.86
CA LEU A 319 -5.98 -50.89 -48.87
C LEU A 319 -6.65 -51.30 -47.55
N VAL A 320 -6.12 -52.39 -46.98
CA VAL A 320 -6.28 -52.72 -45.57
C VAL A 320 -5.88 -51.45 -44.82
N PRO A 321 -6.78 -50.86 -44.02
CA PRO A 321 -6.44 -49.64 -43.30
C PRO A 321 -5.29 -49.97 -42.35
N VAL A 322 -4.11 -49.41 -42.64
CA VAL A 322 -2.93 -49.55 -41.77
C VAL A 322 -3.24 -48.80 -40.50
N VAL A 323 -3.70 -49.53 -39.49
CA VAL A 323 -3.90 -49.00 -38.15
C VAL A 323 -2.51 -48.76 -37.54
N GLU A 324 -1.99 -47.54 -37.71
CA GLU A 324 -0.84 -47.03 -36.96
C GLU A 324 -1.22 -46.91 -35.47
N GLY A 325 -1.27 -48.07 -34.81
CA GLY A 325 -1.88 -48.24 -33.48
C GLY A 325 -1.50 -49.56 -32.81
N SER A 326 -0.34 -50.11 -33.13
CA SER A 326 0.27 -51.23 -32.40
C SER A 326 1.79 -51.02 -32.33
N ALA A 327 2.25 -50.41 -31.25
CA ALA A 327 3.66 -50.36 -30.93
C ALA A 327 4.19 -51.78 -30.67
N PRO A 328 5.36 -52.18 -31.20
CA PRO A 328 5.93 -53.49 -30.91
C PRO A 328 6.29 -53.57 -29.43
N ALA A 329 5.89 -54.67 -28.78
CA ALA A 329 6.28 -54.94 -27.40
C ALA A 329 7.80 -55.15 -27.33
N PHE A 330 8.52 -54.17 -26.76
CA PHE A 330 9.95 -54.29 -26.52
C PHE A 330 10.22 -55.42 -25.53
N ALA A 331 10.97 -56.44 -25.97
CA ALA A 331 11.55 -57.41 -25.05
C ALA A 331 12.57 -56.69 -24.13
N PRO A 332 12.66 -57.04 -22.84
CA PRO A 332 13.62 -56.42 -21.93
C PRO A 332 15.06 -56.77 -22.36
N PRO A 333 15.98 -55.79 -22.43
CA PRO A 333 17.37 -56.07 -22.73
C PRO A 333 18.07 -56.81 -21.58
N PRO A 334 19.11 -57.63 -21.87
CA PRO A 334 19.94 -58.22 -20.83
C PRO A 334 20.71 -57.14 -20.05
N PRO A 335 21.07 -57.39 -18.78
CA PRO A 335 21.74 -56.40 -17.93
C PRO A 335 23.16 -56.10 -18.43
N ALA A 336 23.34 -54.93 -19.05
CA ALA A 336 24.63 -54.41 -19.47
C ALA A 336 25.22 -53.43 -18.43
N THR A 337 26.54 -53.45 -18.28
CA THR A 337 27.29 -52.72 -17.25
C THR A 337 27.11 -51.20 -17.31
N ALA A 338 27.03 -50.55 -16.15
CA ALA A 338 26.72 -49.13 -16.02
C ALA A 338 27.91 -48.21 -16.37
N THR A 339 27.90 -47.62 -17.57
CA THR A 339 28.81 -46.53 -17.96
C THR A 339 28.13 -45.45 -18.83
N ALA A 340 26.92 -45.03 -18.44
CA ALA A 340 26.12 -44.04 -19.21
C ALA A 340 25.31 -43.09 -18.30
N ILE A 341 25.95 -42.47 -17.30
CA ILE A 341 25.35 -41.45 -16.43
C ILE A 341 26.31 -40.25 -16.35
N SER A 342 26.27 -39.36 -17.35
CA SER A 342 27.16 -38.18 -17.39
C SER A 342 26.62 -36.95 -18.12
N ASP A 343 25.76 -37.10 -19.14
CA ASP A 343 25.21 -35.93 -19.87
C ASP A 343 23.86 -35.45 -19.32
N GLU A 344 22.98 -36.34 -18.86
CA GLU A 344 21.71 -35.92 -18.23
C GLU A 344 21.94 -35.19 -16.89
N SER A 345 23.02 -35.51 -16.18
CA SER A 345 23.47 -34.77 -14.99
C SER A 345 24.09 -33.40 -15.30
N ARG A 346 24.66 -33.20 -16.50
CA ARG A 346 25.12 -31.87 -16.96
C ARG A 346 23.94 -30.94 -17.21
N TYR A 347 22.98 -31.38 -18.03
CA TYR A 347 21.81 -30.57 -18.39
C TYR A 347 21.07 -30.06 -17.14
N ARG A 348 20.94 -30.91 -16.12
CA ARG A 348 20.30 -30.58 -14.85
C ARG A 348 21.10 -29.61 -13.97
N SER A 349 22.43 -29.58 -14.09
CA SER A 349 23.29 -28.65 -13.34
C SER A 349 23.23 -27.24 -13.93
N ASP A 350 23.09 -27.12 -15.25
CA ASP A 350 22.99 -25.83 -15.95
C ASP A 350 21.68 -25.10 -15.58
N GLU A 351 20.54 -25.82 -15.52
CA GLU A 351 19.26 -25.26 -15.04
C GLU A 351 19.33 -24.82 -13.56
N VAL A 352 19.88 -25.65 -12.67
CA VAL A 352 20.00 -25.31 -11.23
C VAL A 352 20.91 -24.09 -11.02
N THR A 353 21.96 -23.94 -11.84
CA THR A 353 22.85 -22.76 -11.78
C THR A 353 22.12 -21.49 -12.24
N ALA A 354 21.37 -21.56 -13.35
CA ALA A 354 20.57 -20.43 -13.83
C ALA A 354 19.49 -19.98 -12.82
N VAL A 355 18.84 -20.92 -12.12
CA VAL A 355 17.88 -20.60 -11.06
C VAL A 355 18.57 -19.99 -9.84
N ALA A 356 19.74 -20.50 -9.42
CA ALA A 356 20.48 -19.96 -8.29
C ALA A 356 20.93 -18.51 -8.53
N ASP A 357 21.48 -18.21 -9.70
CA ASP A 357 21.94 -16.85 -10.04
C ASP A 357 20.76 -15.88 -10.21
N TYR A 358 19.60 -16.35 -10.70
CA TYR A 358 18.38 -15.55 -10.71
C TYR A 358 17.90 -15.20 -9.29
N LEU A 359 17.91 -16.15 -8.35
CA LEU A 359 17.53 -15.91 -6.95
C LEU A 359 18.46 -14.89 -6.26
N VAL A 360 19.76 -14.93 -6.54
CA VAL A 360 20.71 -13.89 -6.09
C VAL A 360 20.35 -12.53 -6.70
N SER A 361 20.02 -12.47 -8.00
CA SER A 361 19.68 -11.21 -8.69
C SER A 361 18.44 -10.50 -8.16
N VAL A 362 17.53 -11.22 -7.48
CA VAL A 362 16.32 -10.67 -6.85
C VAL A 362 16.43 -10.58 -5.32
N GLY A 363 17.64 -10.72 -4.75
CA GLY A 363 17.92 -10.40 -3.35
C GLY A 363 17.51 -11.48 -2.33
N VAL A 364 17.39 -12.75 -2.74
CA VAL A 364 17.10 -13.86 -1.82
C VAL A 364 18.30 -14.16 -0.91
N SER A 365 18.04 -14.52 0.35
CA SER A 365 19.07 -14.90 1.33
C SER A 365 20.02 -15.98 0.81
N SER A 366 21.30 -15.85 1.14
CA SER A 366 22.38 -16.82 0.85
C SER A 366 21.97 -18.26 1.15
N ASP A 367 21.33 -18.46 2.30
CA ASP A 367 21.06 -19.78 2.87
C ASP A 367 20.03 -20.56 2.03
N VAL A 368 19.12 -19.82 1.38
CA VAL A 368 18.11 -20.38 0.45
C VAL A 368 18.73 -20.68 -0.91
N VAL A 369 19.60 -19.80 -1.41
CA VAL A 369 20.36 -20.02 -2.65
C VAL A 369 21.26 -21.25 -2.50
N GLU A 370 21.91 -21.42 -1.35
CA GLU A 370 22.78 -22.54 -1.06
C GLU A 370 22.01 -23.84 -0.80
N ALA A 371 20.81 -23.79 -0.21
CA ALA A 371 19.91 -24.95 -0.14
C ALA A 371 19.46 -25.45 -1.52
N VAL A 372 19.15 -24.53 -2.45
CA VAL A 372 18.80 -24.84 -3.85
C VAL A 372 20.01 -25.41 -4.60
N ARG A 373 21.18 -24.76 -4.51
CA ARG A 373 22.42 -25.20 -5.18
C ARG A 373 22.89 -26.59 -4.71
N ASN A 374 22.61 -26.96 -3.46
CA ASN A 374 22.91 -28.28 -2.91
C ASN A 374 21.81 -29.35 -3.13
N GLY A 375 20.73 -29.03 -3.87
CA GLY A 375 19.67 -29.99 -4.23
C GLY A 375 18.90 -30.58 -3.04
N SER A 376 18.89 -29.89 -1.90
CA SER A 376 18.42 -30.45 -0.62
C SER A 376 16.89 -30.42 -0.51
N HIS A 377 16.23 -31.50 -0.95
CA HIS A 377 14.80 -31.72 -0.70
C HIS A 377 14.51 -32.03 0.79
N ARG A 378 14.71 -31.06 1.68
CA ARG A 378 14.12 -31.07 3.02
C ARG A 378 12.73 -30.45 2.96
N THR A 379 11.72 -31.26 3.26
CA THR A 379 10.35 -30.78 3.50
C THR A 379 10.36 -29.79 4.66
N LEU A 380 9.98 -28.53 4.41
CA LEU A 380 9.78 -27.54 5.46
C LEU A 380 8.46 -27.82 6.17
N ASP A 381 8.50 -28.71 7.16
CA ASP A 381 7.40 -28.99 8.06
C ASP A 381 7.27 -27.82 9.06
N VAL A 382 6.41 -26.85 8.72
CA VAL A 382 6.19 -25.62 9.52
C VAL A 382 5.34 -25.96 10.75
N ARG A 383 6.01 -26.54 11.76
CA ARG A 383 5.44 -26.89 13.05
C ARG A 383 5.09 -25.61 13.81
N SER A 384 3.80 -25.35 14.04
CA SER A 384 3.34 -24.24 14.88
C SER A 384 3.94 -24.34 16.27
N GLY A 385 4.50 -23.23 16.76
CA GLY A 385 5.14 -23.13 18.06
C GLY A 385 4.19 -22.58 19.12
N ASP A 386 3.20 -23.37 19.51
CA ASP A 386 2.42 -23.11 20.74
C ASP A 386 3.26 -23.55 21.95
N GLY A 387 3.37 -22.69 22.97
CA GLY A 387 4.11 -22.99 24.21
C GLY A 387 4.85 -21.80 24.81
N VAL A 388 4.12 -20.98 25.57
CA VAL A 388 4.69 -20.14 26.63
C VAL A 388 3.88 -20.43 27.88
N ASP A 389 4.51 -21.01 28.90
CA ASP A 389 3.85 -21.41 30.14
C ASP A 389 3.40 -20.20 30.95
N GLY A 390 2.25 -20.33 31.62
CA GLY A 390 1.48 -19.21 32.17
C GLY A 390 1.03 -19.39 33.63
N ASP A 391 1.82 -20.09 34.44
CA ASP A 391 1.67 -20.14 35.90
C ASP A 391 2.66 -19.16 36.55
N GLY A 392 2.30 -18.35 37.57
CA GLY A 392 1.00 -18.09 38.17
C GLY A 392 1.19 -17.09 39.31
N VAL A 393 0.28 -16.14 39.49
CA VAL A 393 0.32 -15.17 40.60
C VAL A 393 -1.08 -15.01 41.15
N ASP A 394 -1.28 -15.46 42.38
CA ASP A 394 -2.55 -15.37 43.09
C ASP A 394 -2.93 -13.92 43.41
N GLY A 395 -4.24 -13.63 43.34
CA GLY A 395 -4.77 -12.30 43.63
C GLY A 395 -5.23 -12.18 45.09
N ASP A 396 -4.41 -11.56 45.94
CA ASP A 396 -4.85 -11.12 47.26
C ASP A 396 -5.75 -9.88 47.14
N ALA A 397 -7.04 -10.05 47.42
CA ALA A 397 -7.99 -8.96 47.58
C ALA A 397 -8.16 -8.63 49.06
N HIS A 398 -7.87 -7.38 49.44
CA HIS A 398 -8.33 -6.84 50.72
C HIS A 398 -8.75 -5.37 50.60
N GLU A 399 -9.89 -5.06 51.20
CA GLU A 399 -10.46 -3.73 51.29
C GLU A 399 -9.75 -2.90 52.36
N PRO A 400 -9.68 -1.58 52.19
CA PRO A 400 -9.86 -0.62 53.26
C PRO A 400 -11.28 -0.05 53.17
N SER A 401 -12.17 -0.49 54.04
CA SER A 401 -13.49 0.15 54.22
C SER A 401 -13.31 1.46 55.00
N ASP A 402 -13.87 2.58 54.50
CA ASP A 402 -13.98 3.82 55.28
C ASP A 402 -15.00 3.65 56.42
N ASP A 403 -14.66 4.10 57.63
CA ASP A 403 -15.60 4.64 58.63
C ASP A 403 -14.82 5.23 59.84
N ASP A 404 -14.71 6.55 59.91
CA ASP A 404 -14.24 7.31 61.09
C ASP A 404 -15.12 8.55 61.32
N PRO A 405 -16.11 8.48 62.24
CA PRO A 405 -16.94 9.62 62.61
C PRO A 405 -16.44 10.31 63.89
N THR A 406 -16.23 11.61 63.79
CA THR A 406 -15.84 12.48 64.92
C THR A 406 -16.94 12.64 65.97
N ASP A 407 -16.66 12.30 67.23
CA ASP A 407 -16.88 13.16 68.44
C ASP A 407 -16.08 12.64 69.65
#